data_AF-A0A5D4MA87-F1
#
_entry.id   AF-A0A5D4MA87-F1
#
_cell.length_a   1.000
_cell.length_b   1.000
_cell.length_c   1.000
_cell.angle_alpha   90.00
_cell.angle_beta   90.00
_cell.angle_gamma   90.00
#
_symmetry.space_group_name_H-M   'P 1'
#
loop_
_entity.id
_entity.type
_entity.pdbx_description
1 polymer ?
#
loop_
_entity_poly.entity_id
_entity_poly.type
_entity_poly.pdbx_seq_one_letter_code
_entity_poly.pdbx_strand_id
1 'polypeptide(L)'
;MNRNKYIGISALSLLFILFLTKPDSATSEGQLQALIDQASAGSAVTLLDHTYEDEIIITKPITLIGSEYTVIRSCSNQPLLQVQADDVKLQNIQLEHCKDDNSTIGPQGQSGAGHEHDNHEQEETEIGGPSIYLSGSNITLDNIQINSRSTGIRLDGVTNSVIKGGKITTNGAGHAIDVWDSTENVIQGVEINHVLDGIYMERGSKNKILQNNILSARYGLHLMYSDEVVVQSNLSHQNFTGAMVMTTNNAQVIDNTFSFNNSNVHSQGLLLFDADDTIVRNNTITQNRVGIFMESAEGNEVMDNLITSNFIGVQFNKTNQNTVTNNSFIGNVNELQAVDSIKNNVDHNYWDASMKLQQGNEGTSIFPYAAEPLYLLLTEDTPAYQLFFDSPGITVLKALFKVPAENVMQDENPLMTPPVQPDGDGFNLLPFILKVFIGFGFTIIGIKLFNTRRKYK
;
A
#
# COMPACT_ATOMS: atom_id res chain seq x y z
N MET A 1 -62.14 -32.52 -67.59
CA MET A 1 -62.94 -31.63 -66.71
C MET A 1 -62.24 -31.66 -65.35
N ASN A 2 -61.60 -30.63 -64.80
CA ASN A 2 -61.92 -29.21 -64.74
C ASN A 2 -60.66 -28.33 -64.79
N ARG A 3 -60.84 -27.10 -65.26
CA ARG A 3 -59.87 -26.00 -65.39
C ARG A 3 -59.68 -25.23 -64.07
N ASN A 4 -58.49 -24.65 -63.87
CA ASN A 4 -58.21 -23.22 -63.55
C ASN A 4 -56.70 -23.10 -63.21
N LYS A 5 -55.81 -22.49 -64.01
CA LYS A 5 -55.58 -21.09 -64.46
C LYS A 5 -54.94 -20.14 -63.41
N TYR A 6 -53.65 -19.84 -63.66
CA TYR A 6 -52.83 -18.60 -63.45
C TYR A 6 -52.81 -17.95 -62.04
N ILE A 7 -51.68 -17.48 -61.49
CA ILE A 7 -50.88 -16.29 -61.87
C ILE A 7 -49.54 -16.35 -61.08
N GLY A 8 -48.43 -15.90 -61.67
CA GLY A 8 -47.11 -15.85 -61.01
C GLY A 8 -46.87 -14.54 -60.25
N ILE A 9 -45.97 -14.58 -59.26
CA ILE A 9 -45.25 -13.43 -58.70
C ILE A 9 -43.79 -13.84 -58.44
N SER A 10 -42.93 -12.87 -58.71
CA SER A 10 -41.49 -12.86 -58.85
C SER A 10 -40.65 -13.19 -57.60
N ALA A 11 -39.44 -13.67 -57.89
CA ALA A 11 -38.14 -13.36 -57.29
C ALA A 11 -38.10 -12.77 -55.86
N LEU A 12 -37.44 -13.48 -54.95
CA LEU A 12 -36.28 -12.96 -54.22
C LEU A 12 -35.52 -14.10 -53.54
N SER A 13 -34.40 -14.51 -54.13
CA SER A 13 -33.42 -15.37 -53.47
C SER A 13 -32.67 -14.53 -52.44
N LEU A 14 -33.01 -14.65 -51.16
CA LEU A 14 -32.23 -14.07 -50.08
C LEU A 14 -30.91 -14.85 -49.95
N LEU A 15 -29.84 -14.28 -50.49
CA LEU A 15 -28.47 -14.71 -50.24
C LEU A 15 -28.09 -14.16 -48.85
N PHE A 16 -28.14 -15.00 -47.82
CA PHE A 16 -27.63 -14.65 -46.49
C PHE A 16 -26.10 -14.79 -46.54
N ILE A 17 -25.40 -13.71 -46.87
CA ILE A 17 -23.95 -13.62 -46.71
C ILE A 17 -23.69 -13.42 -45.22
N LEU A 18 -23.35 -14.51 -44.52
CA LEU A 18 -22.67 -14.39 -43.23
C LEU A 18 -21.29 -13.75 -43.51
N PHE A 19 -21.11 -12.51 -43.06
CA PHE A 19 -19.78 -11.97 -42.82
C PHE A 19 -19.19 -12.68 -41.59
N LEU A 20 -18.63 -13.87 -41.82
CA LEU A 20 -17.62 -14.44 -40.94
C LEU A 20 -16.32 -13.67 -41.25
N THR A 21 -16.10 -12.56 -40.55
CA THR A 21 -14.78 -11.95 -40.45
C THR A 21 -13.89 -12.98 -39.76
N LYS A 22 -13.02 -13.63 -40.53
CA LYS A 22 -11.94 -14.43 -39.95
C LYS A 22 -11.07 -13.51 -39.10
N PRO A 23 -10.64 -13.94 -37.91
CA PRO A 23 -9.52 -13.28 -37.24
C PRO A 23 -8.31 -13.41 -38.16
N ASP A 24 -7.73 -12.29 -38.57
CA ASP A 24 -6.49 -12.28 -39.34
C ASP A 24 -5.36 -12.79 -38.44
N SER A 25 -4.96 -14.04 -38.65
CA SER A 25 -3.76 -14.62 -38.05
C SER A 25 -2.59 -14.39 -39.01
N ALA A 26 -1.81 -13.34 -38.77
CA ALA A 26 -0.56 -13.08 -39.48
C ALA A 26 0.64 -13.42 -38.60
N THR A 27 1.55 -14.21 -39.17
CA THR A 27 2.81 -14.67 -38.58
C THR A 27 3.98 -13.93 -39.22
N SER A 28 4.58 -12.96 -38.53
CA SER A 28 6.03 -12.68 -38.64
C SER A 28 6.49 -11.78 -37.51
N GLU A 29 7.71 -12.01 -37.02
CA GLU A 29 8.49 -11.10 -36.19
C GLU A 29 8.39 -9.66 -36.75
N GLY A 30 7.97 -8.69 -35.91
CA GLY A 30 7.88 -7.25 -36.23
C GLY A 30 6.53 -6.70 -36.72
N GLN A 31 5.38 -7.23 -36.26
CA GLN A 31 4.06 -6.86 -36.81
C GLN A 31 3.01 -6.37 -35.82
N LEU A 32 3.29 -6.24 -34.51
CA LEU A 32 2.22 -5.82 -33.59
C LEU A 32 1.74 -4.40 -33.86
N GLN A 33 2.66 -3.46 -34.11
CA GLN A 33 2.29 -2.09 -34.50
C GLN A 33 1.49 -2.07 -35.81
N ALA A 34 1.89 -2.86 -36.81
CA ALA A 34 1.20 -2.92 -38.09
C ALA A 34 -0.24 -3.48 -37.96
N LEU A 35 -0.46 -4.45 -37.08
CA LEU A 35 -1.79 -4.98 -36.76
C LEU A 35 -2.67 -3.91 -36.12
N ILE A 36 -2.11 -3.14 -35.18
CA ILE A 36 -2.79 -2.01 -34.54
C ILE A 36 -3.12 -0.95 -35.59
N ASP A 37 -2.18 -0.58 -36.44
CA ASP A 37 -2.35 0.47 -37.46
C ASP A 37 -3.44 0.10 -38.48
N GLN A 38 -3.51 -1.17 -38.90
CA GLN A 38 -4.52 -1.67 -39.85
C GLN A 38 -5.91 -1.83 -39.23
N ALA A 39 -6.00 -2.05 -37.92
CA ALA A 39 -7.27 -2.20 -37.23
C ALA A 39 -8.15 -0.95 -37.36
N SER A 40 -9.46 -1.12 -37.42
CA SER A 40 -10.39 0.03 -37.39
C SER A 40 -10.42 0.64 -35.98
N ALA A 41 -10.61 1.95 -35.87
CA ALA A 41 -10.80 2.60 -34.57
C ALA A 41 -12.00 1.98 -33.83
N GLY A 42 -11.84 1.72 -32.54
CA GLY A 42 -12.81 1.05 -31.68
C GLY A 42 -12.94 -0.47 -31.90
N SER A 43 -12.18 -1.06 -32.83
CA SER A 43 -12.25 -2.51 -33.04
C SER A 43 -11.45 -3.27 -31.98
N ALA A 44 -11.73 -4.57 -31.86
CA ALA A 44 -10.99 -5.48 -31.03
C ALA A 44 -10.02 -6.31 -31.87
N VAL A 45 -8.78 -6.45 -31.40
CA VAL A 45 -7.71 -7.24 -32.02
C VAL A 45 -7.28 -8.31 -31.02
N THR A 46 -7.46 -9.57 -31.39
CA THR A 46 -6.93 -10.71 -30.62
C THR A 46 -5.49 -10.95 -31.03
N LEU A 47 -4.58 -10.87 -30.06
CA LEU A 47 -3.16 -11.13 -30.23
C LEU A 47 -2.91 -12.63 -30.22
N LEU A 48 -1.86 -13.05 -30.94
CA LEU A 48 -1.45 -14.45 -30.95
C LEU A 48 -0.61 -14.76 -29.71
N ASP A 49 -0.56 -16.05 -29.36
CA ASP A 49 0.30 -16.59 -28.30
C ASP A 49 1.76 -16.58 -28.79
N HIS A 50 2.41 -15.45 -28.62
CA HIS A 50 3.74 -15.20 -29.13
C HIS A 50 4.46 -14.10 -28.34
N THR A 51 5.78 -14.03 -28.48
CA THR A 51 6.59 -12.90 -28.00
C THR A 51 6.78 -11.89 -29.13
N TYR A 52 6.20 -10.71 -28.96
CA TYR A 52 6.38 -9.55 -29.82
C TYR A 52 7.59 -8.74 -29.31
N GLU A 53 8.65 -8.68 -30.09
CA GLU A 53 9.84 -7.87 -29.80
C GLU A 53 9.68 -6.47 -30.43
N ASP A 54 8.62 -5.77 -30.02
CA ASP A 54 8.18 -4.48 -30.57
C ASP A 54 7.90 -3.46 -29.44
N GLU A 55 8.12 -2.18 -29.74
CA GLU A 55 7.60 -1.06 -28.94
C GLU A 55 6.33 -0.54 -29.61
N ILE A 56 5.28 -0.36 -28.83
CA ILE A 56 3.93 -0.14 -29.34
C ILE A 56 3.42 1.25 -28.97
N ILE A 57 2.84 1.95 -29.94
CA ILE A 57 2.14 3.22 -29.73
C ILE A 57 0.70 3.09 -30.21
N ILE A 58 -0.24 3.29 -29.29
CA ILE A 58 -1.67 3.27 -29.54
C ILE A 58 -2.16 4.73 -29.58
N THR A 59 -2.56 5.17 -30.77
CA THR A 59 -3.01 6.55 -31.06
C THR A 59 -4.50 6.64 -31.43
N LYS A 60 -5.24 5.53 -31.29
CA LYS A 60 -6.67 5.46 -31.56
C LYS A 60 -7.37 4.52 -30.57
N PRO A 61 -8.68 4.70 -30.33
CA PRO A 61 -9.48 3.74 -29.57
C PRO A 61 -9.31 2.33 -30.11
N ILE A 62 -9.04 1.36 -29.26
CA ILE A 62 -8.84 -0.04 -29.64
C ILE A 62 -8.94 -0.96 -28.43
N THR A 63 -9.35 -2.21 -28.64
CA THR A 63 -9.24 -3.26 -27.63
C THR A 63 -8.20 -4.28 -28.07
N LEU A 64 -7.14 -4.49 -27.28
CA LEU A 64 -6.16 -5.56 -27.48
C LEU A 64 -6.40 -6.68 -26.48
N ILE A 65 -6.57 -7.91 -26.99
CA ILE A 65 -6.88 -9.09 -26.20
C ILE A 65 -5.77 -10.12 -26.43
N GLY A 66 -4.90 -10.29 -25.45
CA GLY A 66 -3.91 -11.37 -25.44
C GLY A 66 -4.39 -12.59 -24.68
N SER A 67 -3.42 -13.43 -24.32
CA SER A 67 -3.56 -14.57 -23.43
C SER A 67 -2.41 -14.59 -22.41
N GLU A 68 -2.41 -15.60 -21.53
CA GLU A 68 -1.26 -15.87 -20.66
C GLU A 68 0.05 -16.20 -21.43
N TYR A 69 0.03 -16.31 -22.75
CA TYR A 69 1.22 -16.55 -23.59
C TYR A 69 1.54 -15.39 -24.54
N THR A 70 0.76 -14.31 -24.49
CA THR A 70 1.04 -13.08 -25.26
C THR A 70 2.03 -12.21 -24.50
N VAL A 71 3.26 -12.09 -25.01
CA VAL A 71 4.33 -11.32 -24.39
C VAL A 71 4.76 -10.18 -25.31
N ILE A 72 4.90 -8.97 -24.79
CA ILE A 72 5.58 -7.85 -25.45
C ILE A 72 6.91 -7.67 -24.72
N ARG A 73 8.00 -7.69 -25.46
CA ARG A 73 9.35 -7.59 -24.91
C ARG A 73 10.14 -6.50 -25.63
N SER A 74 10.93 -5.76 -24.86
CA SER A 74 11.96 -4.86 -25.41
C SER A 74 13.19 -4.83 -24.52
N CYS A 75 14.36 -4.63 -25.13
CA CYS A 75 15.62 -4.39 -24.43
C CYS A 75 16.02 -2.90 -24.44
N SER A 76 15.17 -2.01 -24.97
CA SER A 76 15.45 -0.58 -25.01
C SER A 76 15.10 0.10 -23.68
N ASN A 77 15.40 1.40 -23.60
CA ASN A 77 15.03 2.27 -22.49
C ASN A 77 13.73 3.05 -22.77
N GLN A 78 12.99 2.73 -23.83
CA GLN A 78 11.71 3.36 -24.16
C GLN A 78 10.55 2.57 -23.58
N PRO A 79 9.37 3.18 -23.41
CA PRO A 79 8.20 2.43 -22.99
C PRO A 79 7.84 1.32 -23.97
N LEU A 80 7.54 0.11 -23.47
CA LEU A 80 7.10 -1.00 -24.31
C LEU A 80 5.75 -0.71 -24.95
N LEU A 81 4.86 -0.04 -24.21
CA LEU A 81 3.53 0.30 -24.70
C LEU A 81 3.14 1.72 -24.28
N GLN A 82 2.87 2.57 -25.26
CA GLN A 82 2.38 3.93 -25.07
C GLN A 82 0.92 4.03 -25.51
N VAL A 83 0.04 4.45 -24.62
CA VAL A 83 -1.38 4.72 -24.92
C VAL A 83 -1.60 6.23 -24.92
N GLN A 84 -1.73 6.79 -26.12
CA GLN A 84 -1.91 8.23 -26.37
C GLN A 84 -3.31 8.50 -26.95
N ALA A 85 -4.30 7.71 -26.55
CA ALA A 85 -5.67 7.79 -27.03
C ALA A 85 -6.66 7.43 -25.93
N ASP A 86 -7.88 7.93 -26.09
CA ASP A 86 -9.02 7.58 -25.23
C ASP A 86 -9.63 6.23 -25.63
N ASP A 87 -10.44 5.66 -24.74
CA ASP A 87 -11.26 4.46 -25.01
C ASP A 87 -10.42 3.24 -25.43
N VAL A 88 -9.29 3.02 -24.75
CA VAL A 88 -8.38 1.89 -25.00
C VAL A 88 -8.55 0.80 -23.95
N LYS A 89 -8.57 -0.46 -24.38
CA LYS A 89 -8.64 -1.62 -23.47
C LYS A 89 -7.52 -2.60 -23.77
N LEU A 90 -6.75 -2.97 -22.76
CA LEU A 90 -5.69 -3.97 -22.86
C LEU A 90 -6.01 -5.11 -21.89
N GLN A 91 -6.04 -6.35 -22.38
CA GLN A 91 -6.44 -7.50 -21.58
C GLN A 91 -5.49 -8.68 -21.75
N ASN A 92 -5.06 -9.28 -20.63
CA ASN A 92 -4.23 -10.49 -20.60
C ASN A 92 -2.95 -10.37 -21.45
N ILE A 93 -2.12 -9.38 -21.16
CA ILE A 93 -0.85 -9.14 -21.87
C ILE A 93 0.27 -9.16 -20.84
N GLN A 94 1.40 -9.78 -21.21
CA GLN A 94 2.63 -9.71 -20.44
C GLN A 94 3.59 -8.70 -21.06
N LEU A 95 4.24 -7.89 -20.23
CA LEU A 95 5.28 -6.95 -20.63
C LEU A 95 6.57 -7.30 -19.88
N GLU A 96 7.63 -7.50 -20.64
CA GLU A 96 8.93 -7.86 -20.10
C GLU A 96 10.01 -6.93 -20.66
N HIS A 97 10.70 -6.23 -19.78
CA HIS A 97 12.02 -5.73 -20.14
C HIS A 97 13.02 -6.88 -20.13
N CYS A 98 14.03 -6.84 -20.99
CA CYS A 98 15.12 -7.82 -20.98
C CYS A 98 15.81 -7.85 -19.60
N LYS A 99 16.75 -8.75 -19.30
CA LYS A 99 17.57 -8.62 -18.07
C LYS A 99 18.87 -7.91 -18.37
N ASP A 100 19.27 -6.94 -17.56
CA ASP A 100 20.62 -6.39 -17.68
C ASP A 100 21.57 -7.28 -16.91
N ASP A 101 22.50 -7.92 -17.61
CA ASP A 101 23.53 -8.79 -16.99
C ASP A 101 24.45 -8.02 -16.02
N ASN A 102 24.34 -6.69 -15.95
CA ASN A 102 25.21 -5.81 -15.15
C ASN A 102 24.48 -4.95 -14.09
N SER A 103 23.16 -5.06 -13.90
CA SER A 103 22.47 -4.28 -12.85
C SER A 103 22.43 -5.05 -11.54
N THR A 104 23.58 -5.15 -10.86
CA THR A 104 23.57 -5.35 -9.39
C THR A 104 23.12 -4.04 -8.74
N ILE A 105 21.83 -3.72 -8.86
CA ILE A 105 21.21 -2.72 -8.00
C ILE A 105 20.70 -3.51 -6.80
N GLY A 106 21.59 -3.70 -5.81
CA GLY A 106 21.11 -3.90 -4.45
C GLY A 106 20.28 -2.69 -4.03
N PRO A 107 19.47 -2.76 -2.96
CA PRO A 107 18.62 -1.65 -2.53
C PRO A 107 19.48 -0.41 -2.23
N GLN A 108 19.72 0.41 -3.26
CA GLN A 108 20.45 1.67 -3.22
C GLN A 108 19.40 2.75 -3.04
N GLY A 109 18.99 2.89 -1.79
CA GLY A 109 18.03 3.85 -1.27
C GLY A 109 18.05 3.78 0.25
N GLN A 110 19.24 3.66 0.84
CA GLN A 110 19.49 3.87 2.26
C GLN A 110 20.03 5.28 2.48
N SER A 111 19.27 6.29 2.06
CA SER A 111 19.32 7.62 2.66
C SER A 111 18.17 7.68 3.66
N GLY A 112 18.48 7.97 4.92
CA GLY A 112 17.54 7.92 6.02
C GLY A 112 16.30 8.77 5.75
N ALA A 113 15.13 8.25 6.11
CA ALA A 113 13.92 9.02 6.32
C ALA A 113 14.08 9.88 7.60
N GLY A 114 15.15 10.67 7.65
CA GLY A 114 15.19 11.85 8.48
C GLY A 114 14.12 12.78 7.93
N HIS A 115 13.25 13.26 8.83
CA HIS A 115 12.35 14.37 8.58
C HIS A 115 13.20 15.62 8.30
N GLU A 116 13.74 15.72 7.09
CA GLU A 116 14.30 16.95 6.56
C GLU A 116 13.24 17.55 5.66
N HIS A 117 12.55 18.52 6.26
CA HIS A 117 11.80 19.56 5.58
C HIS A 117 12.55 20.06 4.34
N ASP A 118 11.84 20.20 3.23
CA ASP A 118 12.25 20.95 2.04
C ASP A 118 13.58 20.52 1.41
N ASN A 119 13.50 19.55 0.49
CA ASN A 119 14.14 19.65 -0.83
C ASN A 119 13.42 18.68 -1.79
N HIS A 120 12.41 19.21 -2.48
CA HIS A 120 12.01 18.70 -3.79
C HIS A 120 13.25 18.58 -4.70
N GLU A 121 13.25 17.58 -5.58
CA GLU A 121 14.31 17.29 -6.58
C GLU A 121 15.53 16.47 -6.10
N GLN A 122 15.32 15.31 -5.48
CA GLN A 122 16.15 14.19 -5.94
C GLN A 122 15.47 13.64 -7.19
N GLU A 123 15.99 14.01 -8.37
CA GLU A 123 15.84 13.22 -9.59
C GLU A 123 16.29 11.79 -9.24
N GLU A 124 15.35 10.95 -8.82
CA GLU A 124 15.54 9.52 -8.85
C GLU A 124 15.82 9.22 -10.32
N THR A 125 17.08 8.86 -10.61
CA THR A 125 17.53 8.61 -11.97
C THR A 125 16.81 7.36 -12.46
N GLU A 126 15.61 7.52 -13.03
CA GLU A 126 14.86 6.45 -13.67
C GLU A 126 15.76 5.84 -14.75
N ILE A 127 16.19 4.60 -14.52
CA ILE A 127 16.98 3.84 -15.50
C ILE A 127 15.99 3.31 -16.54
N GLY A 128 15.58 4.17 -17.46
CA GLY A 128 14.69 3.85 -18.58
C GLY A 128 13.21 4.15 -18.35
N GLY A 129 12.45 4.26 -19.45
CA GLY A 129 11.03 4.58 -19.45
C GLY A 129 10.15 3.47 -18.84
N PRO A 130 8.89 3.77 -18.48
CA PRO A 130 7.98 2.81 -17.86
C PRO A 130 7.58 1.67 -18.82
N SER A 131 7.17 0.50 -18.32
CA SER A 131 6.67 -0.57 -19.20
C SER A 131 5.41 -0.15 -19.97
N ILE A 132 4.49 0.58 -19.30
CA ILE A 132 3.32 1.20 -19.93
C ILE A 132 3.29 2.68 -19.60
N TYR A 133 3.14 3.53 -20.61
CA TYR A 133 2.86 4.95 -20.45
C TYR A 133 1.45 5.28 -20.94
N LEU A 134 0.65 5.94 -20.11
CA LEU A 134 -0.75 6.30 -20.38
C LEU A 134 -0.92 7.82 -20.32
N SER A 135 -1.57 8.41 -21.34
CA SER A 135 -1.90 9.85 -21.38
C SER A 135 -3.29 10.18 -21.93
N GLY A 136 -4.17 9.18 -22.05
CA GLY A 136 -5.57 9.34 -22.47
C GLY A 136 -6.57 9.18 -21.32
N SER A 137 -7.85 9.11 -21.66
CA SER A 137 -8.97 8.90 -20.72
C SER A 137 -9.76 7.62 -21.04
N ASN A 138 -10.50 7.12 -20.05
CA ASN A 138 -11.31 5.89 -20.19
C ASN A 138 -10.49 4.67 -20.67
N ILE A 139 -9.29 4.52 -20.11
CA ILE A 139 -8.39 3.40 -20.40
C ILE A 139 -8.69 2.25 -19.42
N THR A 140 -8.74 1.02 -19.91
CA THR A 140 -8.83 -0.18 -19.06
C THR A 140 -7.63 -1.07 -19.27
N LEU A 141 -6.86 -1.32 -18.21
CA LEU A 141 -5.86 -2.37 -18.13
C LEU A 141 -6.43 -3.51 -17.29
N ASP A 142 -6.58 -4.68 -17.87
CA ASP A 142 -7.20 -5.85 -17.21
C ASP A 142 -6.25 -7.06 -17.26
N ASN A 143 -5.80 -7.50 -16.09
CA ASN A 143 -4.89 -8.63 -15.93
C ASN A 143 -3.58 -8.46 -16.74
N ILE A 144 -2.88 -7.36 -16.53
CA ILE A 144 -1.58 -7.09 -17.14
C ILE A 144 -0.44 -7.60 -16.24
N GLN A 145 0.49 -8.36 -16.80
CA GLN A 145 1.65 -8.89 -16.09
C GLN A 145 2.88 -8.08 -16.49
N ILE A 146 3.62 -7.53 -15.55
CA ILE A 146 4.76 -6.64 -15.83
C ILE A 146 5.99 -7.08 -15.04
N ASN A 147 7.07 -7.32 -15.78
CA ASN A 147 8.42 -7.43 -15.25
C ASN A 147 9.27 -6.28 -15.81
N SER A 148 9.41 -5.22 -15.02
CA SER A 148 10.09 -3.99 -15.41
C SER A 148 11.50 -3.90 -14.84
N ARG A 149 12.34 -3.08 -15.48
CA ARG A 149 13.62 -2.60 -14.93
C ARG A 149 13.51 -1.25 -14.22
N SER A 150 12.41 -0.55 -14.46
CA SER A 150 12.11 0.82 -14.04
C SER A 150 10.66 0.86 -13.53
N THR A 151 9.93 1.93 -13.79
CA THR A 151 8.50 2.05 -13.51
C THR A 151 7.66 1.01 -14.28
N GLY A 152 6.64 0.44 -13.63
CA GLY A 152 5.72 -0.52 -14.26
C GLY A 152 4.73 0.19 -15.19
N ILE A 153 3.81 0.95 -14.60
CA ILE A 153 2.79 1.73 -15.32
C ILE A 153 2.90 3.19 -14.88
N ARG A 154 2.95 4.11 -15.85
CA ARG A 154 2.88 5.55 -15.59
C ARG A 154 1.60 6.13 -16.17
N LEU A 155 0.86 6.85 -15.32
CA LEU A 155 -0.30 7.66 -15.71
C LEU A 155 0.14 9.13 -15.68
N ASP A 156 -0.11 9.84 -16.77
CA ASP A 156 0.22 11.26 -16.90
C ASP A 156 -1.00 11.99 -17.46
N GLY A 157 -1.72 12.73 -16.60
CA GLY A 157 -2.96 13.40 -17.00
C GLY A 157 -4.14 12.45 -17.28
N VAL A 158 -4.10 11.21 -16.78
CA VAL A 158 -5.10 10.17 -17.07
C VAL A 158 -6.35 10.36 -16.23
N THR A 159 -7.52 10.23 -16.85
CA THR A 159 -8.80 10.30 -16.13
C THR A 159 -9.73 9.12 -16.41
N ASN A 160 -10.62 8.84 -15.46
CA ASN A 160 -11.72 7.89 -15.62
C ASN A 160 -11.27 6.49 -16.08
N SER A 161 -10.07 6.08 -15.67
CA SER A 161 -9.44 4.84 -16.13
C SER A 161 -9.39 3.78 -15.03
N VAL A 162 -9.24 2.52 -15.43
CA VAL A 162 -9.23 1.38 -14.53
C VAL A 162 -8.00 0.52 -14.78
N ILE A 163 -7.20 0.31 -13.75
CA ILE A 163 -6.13 -0.69 -13.71
C ILE A 163 -6.60 -1.80 -12.78
N LYS A 164 -6.84 -2.98 -13.33
CA LYS A 164 -7.47 -4.07 -12.61
C LYS A 164 -6.71 -5.38 -12.76
N GLY A 165 -6.43 -6.02 -11.63
CA GLY A 165 -5.75 -7.31 -11.60
C GLY A 165 -4.32 -7.22 -12.12
N GLY A 166 -3.73 -8.38 -12.35
CA GLY A 166 -2.37 -8.47 -12.87
C GLY A 166 -1.31 -8.40 -11.77
N LYS A 167 -0.05 -8.39 -12.20
CA LYS A 167 1.11 -8.42 -11.31
C LYS A 167 2.22 -7.53 -11.83
N ILE A 168 2.86 -6.78 -10.93
CA ILE A 168 3.96 -5.86 -11.28
C ILE A 168 5.16 -6.12 -10.36
N THR A 169 6.33 -6.27 -10.97
CA THR A 169 7.64 -6.29 -10.30
C THR A 169 8.62 -5.39 -11.05
N THR A 170 9.48 -4.68 -10.31
CA THR A 170 10.48 -3.75 -10.87
C THR A 170 11.90 -4.06 -10.40
N ASN A 171 12.10 -5.21 -9.75
CA ASN A 171 13.36 -5.60 -9.12
C ASN A 171 13.91 -4.56 -8.13
N GLY A 172 13.01 -3.82 -7.48
CA GLY A 172 13.32 -2.81 -6.47
C GLY A 172 13.77 -1.46 -7.02
N ALA A 173 13.79 -1.25 -8.35
CA ALA A 173 14.40 -0.06 -8.96
C ALA A 173 13.43 1.07 -9.28
N GLY A 174 12.15 0.78 -9.55
CA GLY A 174 11.15 1.80 -9.92
C GLY A 174 9.79 1.57 -9.27
N HIS A 175 8.89 2.54 -9.42
CA HIS A 175 7.52 2.44 -8.90
C HIS A 175 6.71 1.39 -9.66
N ALA A 176 5.84 0.64 -8.99
CA ALA A 176 4.99 -0.30 -9.72
C ALA A 176 3.96 0.44 -10.57
N ILE A 177 3.27 1.41 -9.94
CA ILE A 177 2.35 2.33 -10.60
C ILE A 177 2.70 3.75 -10.14
N ASP A 178 3.02 4.61 -11.10
CA ASP A 178 3.27 6.03 -10.93
C ASP A 178 2.06 6.81 -11.48
N VAL A 179 1.42 7.60 -10.62
CA VAL A 179 0.22 8.37 -10.92
C VAL A 179 0.54 9.85 -10.81
N TRP A 180 0.66 10.52 -11.96
CA TRP A 180 0.98 11.93 -12.05
C TRP A 180 -0.19 12.73 -12.62
N ASP A 181 -0.64 13.76 -11.90
CA ASP A 181 -1.66 14.72 -12.36
C ASP A 181 -2.93 14.05 -12.93
N SER A 182 -3.29 12.90 -12.35
CA SER A 182 -4.30 11.98 -12.89
C SER A 182 -5.44 11.80 -11.89
N THR A 183 -6.70 11.81 -12.33
CA THR A 183 -7.86 11.90 -11.43
C THR A 183 -8.97 10.91 -11.76
N GLU A 184 -9.81 10.57 -10.78
CA GLU A 184 -10.99 9.71 -10.97
C GLU A 184 -10.67 8.30 -11.52
N ASN A 185 -9.46 7.78 -11.27
CA ASN A 185 -9.06 6.44 -11.69
C ASN A 185 -9.29 5.41 -10.57
N VAL A 186 -9.37 4.13 -10.97
CA VAL A 186 -9.48 2.99 -10.06
C VAL A 186 -8.30 2.05 -10.28
N ILE A 187 -7.49 1.85 -9.25
CA ILE A 187 -6.40 0.87 -9.21
C ILE A 187 -6.85 -0.25 -8.27
N GLN A 188 -7.16 -1.42 -8.82
CA GLN A 188 -7.82 -2.49 -8.09
C GLN A 188 -7.22 -3.88 -8.28
N GLY A 189 -6.98 -4.59 -7.18
CA GLY A 189 -6.65 -6.02 -7.23
C GLY A 189 -5.30 -6.34 -7.86
N VAL A 190 -4.37 -5.38 -7.90
CA VAL A 190 -3.03 -5.57 -8.47
C VAL A 190 -2.12 -6.21 -7.43
N GLU A 191 -1.37 -7.24 -7.84
CA GLU A 191 -0.27 -7.81 -7.05
C GLU A 191 1.04 -7.07 -7.33
N ILE A 192 1.60 -6.40 -6.33
CA ILE A 192 2.82 -5.61 -6.47
C ILE A 192 3.88 -6.20 -5.55
N ASN A 193 5.06 -6.52 -6.09
CA ASN A 193 6.12 -7.13 -5.31
C ASN A 193 7.51 -6.67 -5.74
N HIS A 194 8.37 -6.41 -4.75
CA HIS A 194 9.78 -6.08 -4.94
C HIS A 194 9.97 -4.88 -5.88
N VAL A 195 9.52 -3.73 -5.41
CA VAL A 195 9.50 -2.45 -6.13
C VAL A 195 10.10 -1.34 -5.29
N LEU A 196 10.34 -0.17 -5.88
CA LEU A 196 10.72 1.00 -5.10
C LEU A 196 9.52 1.47 -4.27
N ASP A 197 8.50 2.05 -4.88
CA ASP A 197 7.21 2.28 -4.23
C ASP A 197 6.12 1.48 -4.96
N GLY A 198 5.11 1.01 -4.23
CA GLY A 198 4.03 0.23 -4.80
C GLY A 198 3.15 1.07 -5.72
N ILE A 199 2.40 1.98 -5.12
CA ILE A 199 1.63 3.00 -5.84
C ILE A 199 2.12 4.36 -5.37
N TYR A 200 2.81 5.06 -6.25
CA TYR A 200 3.22 6.45 -6.08
C TYR A 200 2.17 7.34 -6.75
N MET A 201 1.73 8.38 -6.05
CA MET A 201 0.71 9.31 -6.55
C MET A 201 1.06 10.72 -6.16
N GLU A 202 1.16 11.58 -7.16
CA GLU A 202 1.42 13.01 -6.99
C GLU A 202 0.40 13.84 -7.78
N ARG A 203 -0.26 14.76 -7.08
CA ARG A 203 -1.30 15.63 -7.65
C ARG A 203 -2.46 14.83 -8.28
N GLY A 204 -2.83 13.69 -7.67
CA GLY A 204 -3.84 12.77 -8.17
C GLY A 204 -5.10 12.68 -7.31
N SER A 205 -6.00 13.66 -7.38
CA SER A 205 -7.22 13.68 -6.58
C SER A 205 -8.29 12.65 -7.02
N LYS A 206 -9.16 12.24 -6.08
CA LYS A 206 -10.36 11.41 -6.33
C LYS A 206 -10.09 10.03 -6.92
N ASN A 207 -8.87 9.54 -6.84
CA ASN A 207 -8.53 8.18 -7.23
C ASN A 207 -8.97 7.18 -6.16
N LYS A 208 -9.18 5.92 -6.57
CA LYS A 208 -9.52 4.81 -5.68
C LYS A 208 -8.47 3.72 -5.79
N ILE A 209 -7.87 3.36 -4.66
CA ILE A 209 -6.87 2.31 -4.52
C ILE A 209 -7.51 1.19 -3.70
N LEU A 210 -7.93 0.12 -4.37
CA LEU A 210 -8.84 -0.88 -3.83
C LEU A 210 -8.25 -2.29 -3.88
N GLN A 211 -8.24 -3.03 -2.78
CA GLN A 211 -7.99 -4.48 -2.81
C GLN A 211 -6.62 -4.90 -3.41
N ASN A 212 -5.62 -4.03 -3.39
CA ASN A 212 -4.29 -4.33 -3.90
C ASN A 212 -3.46 -5.07 -2.85
N ASN A 213 -2.51 -5.89 -3.31
CA ASN A 213 -1.58 -6.61 -2.45
C ASN A 213 -0.15 -6.15 -2.74
N ILE A 214 0.46 -5.42 -1.81
CA ILE A 214 1.71 -4.71 -2.00
C ILE A 214 2.76 -5.22 -1.00
N LEU A 215 3.79 -5.87 -1.53
CA LEU A 215 4.83 -6.52 -0.73
C LEU A 215 6.24 -6.04 -1.07
N SER A 216 7.08 -5.90 -0.05
CA SER A 216 8.52 -5.64 -0.21
C SER A 216 8.85 -4.39 -1.04
N ALA A 217 8.19 -3.28 -0.73
CA ALA A 217 8.45 -1.94 -1.25
C ALA A 217 9.11 -1.04 -0.18
N ARG A 218 9.75 0.06 -0.60
CA ARG A 218 10.07 1.19 0.29
C ARG A 218 8.76 1.73 0.86
N TYR A 219 7.88 2.25 0.02
CA TYR A 219 6.53 2.63 0.41
C TYR A 219 5.51 1.77 -0.29
N GLY A 220 4.60 1.14 0.48
CA GLY A 220 3.51 0.38 -0.14
C GLY A 220 2.59 1.32 -0.94
N LEU A 221 2.14 2.38 -0.29
CA LEU A 221 1.39 3.47 -0.89
C LEU A 221 2.07 4.79 -0.53
N HIS A 222 2.29 5.65 -1.51
CA HIS A 222 2.93 6.96 -1.33
C HIS A 222 2.08 8.03 -2.03
N LEU A 223 1.29 8.76 -1.25
CA LEU A 223 0.33 9.74 -1.76
C LEU A 223 0.78 11.15 -1.37
N MET A 224 0.92 12.02 -2.35
CA MET A 224 1.40 13.39 -2.20
C MET A 224 0.46 14.36 -2.91
N TYR A 225 0.02 15.42 -2.22
CA TYR A 225 -0.79 16.48 -2.83
C TYR A 225 -2.07 15.96 -3.50
N SER A 226 -2.73 14.95 -2.92
CA SER A 226 -3.76 14.15 -3.62
C SER A 226 -5.05 14.02 -2.81
N ASP A 227 -5.91 15.04 -2.91
CA ASP A 227 -7.14 15.14 -2.13
C ASP A 227 -8.22 14.10 -2.51
N GLU A 228 -9.12 13.81 -1.55
CA GLU A 228 -10.31 12.96 -1.75
C GLU A 228 -10.00 11.53 -2.25
N VAL A 229 -8.79 11.02 -1.97
CA VAL A 229 -8.39 9.66 -2.36
C VAL A 229 -9.00 8.63 -1.40
N VAL A 230 -9.44 7.50 -1.97
CA VAL A 230 -9.95 6.35 -1.20
C VAL A 230 -8.96 5.20 -1.28
N VAL A 231 -8.36 4.86 -0.13
CA VAL A 231 -7.49 3.70 0.09
C VAL A 231 -8.29 2.66 0.88
N GLN A 232 -8.77 1.61 0.20
CA GLN A 232 -9.67 0.65 0.83
C GLN A 232 -9.31 -0.82 0.59
N SER A 233 -9.36 -1.62 1.65
CA SER A 233 -9.20 -3.08 1.59
C SER A 233 -7.87 -3.55 1.00
N ASN A 234 -6.81 -2.74 1.07
CA ASN A 234 -5.49 -3.11 0.58
C ASN A 234 -4.71 -3.89 1.65
N LEU A 235 -3.86 -4.81 1.20
CA LEU A 235 -2.82 -5.44 2.01
C LEU A 235 -1.48 -4.80 1.67
N SER A 236 -0.85 -4.17 2.66
CA SER A 236 0.50 -3.61 2.56
C SER A 236 1.39 -4.27 3.60
N HIS A 237 2.32 -5.10 3.14
CA HIS A 237 3.04 -6.06 3.96
C HIS A 237 4.56 -6.04 3.72
N GLN A 238 5.35 -6.04 4.78
CA GLN A 238 6.82 -6.09 4.70
C GLN A 238 7.42 -4.94 3.86
N ASN A 239 6.80 -3.76 3.92
CA ASN A 239 7.31 -2.54 3.32
C ASN A 239 8.16 -1.76 4.34
N PHE A 240 8.89 -0.71 3.93
CA PHE A 240 9.48 0.18 4.94
C PHE A 240 8.36 0.99 5.61
N THR A 241 7.48 1.60 4.83
CA THR A 241 6.22 2.19 5.33
C THR A 241 5.03 1.61 4.58
N GLY A 242 3.99 1.22 5.32
CA GLY A 242 2.81 0.57 4.74
C GLY A 242 2.01 1.51 3.84
N ALA A 243 1.69 2.70 4.33
CA ALA A 243 1.15 3.81 3.56
C ALA A 243 1.63 5.15 4.11
N MET A 244 1.95 6.08 3.22
CA MET A 244 2.23 7.48 3.51
C MET A 244 1.20 8.34 2.79
N VAL A 245 0.45 9.13 3.56
CA VAL A 245 -0.52 10.12 3.08
C VAL A 245 0.03 11.49 3.46
N MET A 246 0.43 12.26 2.46
CA MET A 246 1.18 13.50 2.64
C MET A 246 0.51 14.69 1.96
N THR A 247 0.38 15.81 2.68
CA THR A 247 -0.18 17.08 2.17
C THR A 247 -1.48 16.83 1.41
N THR A 248 -2.43 16.19 2.09
CA THR A 248 -3.65 15.63 1.47
C THR A 248 -4.85 15.89 2.36
N ASN A 249 -5.97 16.33 1.76
CA ASN A 249 -7.21 16.60 2.47
C ASN A 249 -8.28 15.57 2.14
N ASN A 250 -9.14 15.26 3.11
CA ASN A 250 -10.34 14.43 2.93
C ASN A 250 -10.05 13.01 2.40
N ALA A 251 -8.89 12.44 2.73
CA ALA A 251 -8.60 11.05 2.37
C ALA A 251 -9.41 10.06 3.21
N GLN A 252 -9.60 8.86 2.66
CA GLN A 252 -10.25 7.75 3.36
C GLN A 252 -9.33 6.54 3.35
N VAL A 253 -8.87 6.12 4.53
CA VAL A 253 -8.04 4.92 4.73
C VAL A 253 -8.88 3.90 5.51
N ILE A 254 -9.53 2.98 4.78
CA ILE A 254 -10.60 2.14 5.34
C ILE A 254 -10.35 0.64 5.09
N ASP A 255 -10.57 -0.20 6.10
CA ASP A 255 -10.50 -1.68 5.98
C ASP A 255 -9.15 -2.21 5.45
N ASN A 256 -8.04 -1.48 5.60
CA ASN A 256 -6.71 -1.92 5.12
C ASN A 256 -5.95 -2.72 6.18
N THR A 257 -5.01 -3.54 5.72
CA THR A 257 -4.04 -4.22 6.59
C THR A 257 -2.64 -3.70 6.33
N PHE A 258 -2.06 -3.00 7.32
CA PHE A 258 -0.68 -2.51 7.30
C PHE A 258 0.15 -3.34 8.26
N SER A 259 1.04 -4.20 7.72
CA SER A 259 1.67 -5.23 8.53
C SER A 259 3.16 -5.47 8.28
N PHE A 260 3.88 -5.82 9.34
CA PHE A 260 5.30 -6.18 9.28
C PHE A 260 6.23 -5.09 8.71
N ASN A 261 5.85 -3.81 8.78
CA ASN A 261 6.68 -2.69 8.37
C ASN A 261 7.63 -2.33 9.53
N ASN A 262 8.74 -3.08 9.65
CA ASN A 262 9.66 -2.97 10.80
C ASN A 262 11.15 -3.15 10.46
N SER A 263 11.50 -3.16 9.17
CA SER A 263 12.88 -3.34 8.72
C SER A 263 13.74 -2.08 8.79
N ASN A 264 13.14 -0.90 8.96
CA ASN A 264 13.82 0.38 9.05
C ASN A 264 13.51 1.10 10.38
N VAL A 265 14.42 1.96 10.84
CA VAL A 265 14.24 2.77 12.06
C VAL A 265 13.18 3.87 11.91
N HIS A 266 12.77 4.17 10.68
CA HIS A 266 11.68 5.08 10.35
C HIS A 266 10.46 4.34 9.82
N SER A 267 10.35 3.02 10.02
CA SER A 267 9.20 2.27 9.50
C SER A 267 7.90 2.62 10.21
N GLN A 268 6.82 2.82 9.45
CA GLN A 268 5.46 2.97 9.97
C GLN A 268 4.47 2.05 9.26
N GLY A 269 3.38 1.67 9.93
CA GLY A 269 2.23 1.04 9.28
C GLY A 269 1.49 2.05 8.40
N LEU A 270 1.09 3.17 9.01
CA LEU A 270 0.46 4.30 8.37
C LEU A 270 1.12 5.60 8.85
N LEU A 271 1.48 6.48 7.91
CA LEU A 271 1.94 7.84 8.18
C LEU A 271 0.93 8.84 7.59
N LEU A 272 0.43 9.74 8.43
CA LEU A 272 -0.29 10.95 8.04
C LEU A 272 0.62 12.15 8.30
N PHE A 273 1.12 12.78 7.25
CA PHE A 273 1.98 13.96 7.36
C PHE A 273 1.31 15.14 6.67
N ASP A 274 1.02 16.21 7.42
CA ASP A 274 0.31 17.38 6.85
C ASP A 274 -0.98 16.94 6.14
N ALA A 275 -1.67 15.95 6.72
CA ALA A 275 -2.87 15.35 6.14
C ALA A 275 -4.05 15.68 7.05
N ASP A 276 -5.06 16.29 6.45
CA ASP A 276 -6.17 16.89 7.19
C ASP A 276 -7.51 16.26 6.79
N ASP A 277 -8.47 16.30 7.71
CA ASP A 277 -9.83 15.80 7.52
C ASP A 277 -9.89 14.34 7.00
N THR A 278 -8.88 13.52 7.34
CA THR A 278 -8.77 12.14 6.89
C THR A 278 -9.51 11.19 7.84
N ILE A 279 -10.21 10.22 7.25
CA ILE A 279 -10.87 9.13 8.00
C ILE A 279 -9.97 7.89 7.96
N VAL A 280 -9.53 7.43 9.13
CA VAL A 280 -8.79 6.17 9.32
C VAL A 280 -9.68 5.21 10.10
N ARG A 281 -10.29 4.25 9.39
CA ARG A 281 -11.31 3.38 10.00
C ARG A 281 -11.19 1.90 9.66
N ASN A 282 -11.50 1.02 10.62
CA ASN A 282 -11.50 -0.43 10.43
C ASN A 282 -10.18 -1.05 9.93
N ASN A 283 -9.05 -0.36 10.10
CA ASN A 283 -7.77 -0.89 9.64
C ASN A 283 -7.18 -1.86 10.67
N THR A 284 -6.48 -2.88 10.18
CA THR A 284 -5.61 -3.74 10.99
C THR A 284 -4.17 -3.30 10.84
N ILE A 285 -3.59 -2.77 11.91
CA ILE A 285 -2.26 -2.18 11.92
C ILE A 285 -1.40 -2.99 12.88
N THR A 286 -0.58 -3.88 12.33
CA THR A 286 0.06 -4.94 13.12
C THR A 286 1.53 -5.19 12.84
N GLN A 287 2.31 -5.46 13.89
CA GLN A 287 3.72 -5.84 13.78
C GLN A 287 4.60 -4.82 13.06
N ASN A 288 4.23 -3.54 13.12
CA ASN A 288 5.04 -2.44 12.61
C ASN A 288 5.95 -1.89 13.71
N ARG A 289 6.97 -1.12 13.33
CA ARG A 289 7.73 -0.34 14.31
C ARG A 289 6.82 0.73 14.93
N VAL A 290 6.30 1.67 14.14
CA VAL A 290 5.20 2.54 14.56
C VAL A 290 3.94 2.10 13.84
N GLY A 291 2.82 1.91 14.54
CA GLY A 291 1.56 1.53 13.93
C GLY A 291 1.00 2.68 13.08
N ILE A 292 0.54 3.73 13.73
CA ILE A 292 0.15 5.00 13.10
C ILE A 292 1.09 6.10 13.57
N PHE A 293 1.65 6.85 12.64
CA PHE A 293 2.36 8.09 12.94
C PHE A 293 1.58 9.26 12.32
N MET A 294 1.25 10.26 13.13
CA MET A 294 0.64 11.51 12.69
C MET A 294 1.57 12.68 13.00
N GLU A 295 1.85 13.49 11.98
CA GLU A 295 2.70 14.66 12.09
C GLU A 295 2.07 15.87 11.39
N SER A 296 1.95 16.99 12.12
CA SER A 296 1.35 18.23 11.62
C SER A 296 -0.02 18.03 10.96
N ALA A 297 -0.82 17.11 11.51
CA ALA A 297 -2.10 16.68 10.95
C ALA A 297 -3.28 17.15 11.84
N GLU A 298 -4.37 17.64 11.24
CA GLU A 298 -5.52 18.19 11.95
C GLU A 298 -6.87 17.68 11.41
N GLY A 299 -7.91 17.68 12.26
CA GLY A 299 -9.28 17.33 11.84
C GLY A 299 -9.50 15.84 11.50
N ASN A 300 -8.53 14.97 11.75
CA ASN A 300 -8.62 13.56 11.37
C ASN A 300 -9.45 12.73 12.37
N GLU A 301 -10.07 11.67 11.85
CA GLU A 301 -10.86 10.72 12.63
C GLU A 301 -10.24 9.32 12.57
N VAL A 302 -9.67 8.85 13.68
CA VAL A 302 -9.09 7.51 13.82
C VAL A 302 -10.02 6.66 14.66
N MET A 303 -10.78 5.76 14.03
CA MET A 303 -11.80 4.97 14.74
C MET A 303 -11.90 3.51 14.33
N ASP A 304 -12.36 2.66 15.24
CA ASP A 304 -12.63 1.24 14.98
C ASP A 304 -11.43 0.47 14.41
N ASN A 305 -10.20 0.91 14.67
CA ASN A 305 -9.00 0.23 14.19
C ASN A 305 -8.51 -0.81 15.20
N LEU A 306 -7.93 -1.89 14.69
CA LEU A 306 -7.17 -2.86 15.47
C LEU A 306 -5.68 -2.53 15.37
N ILE A 307 -5.12 -1.99 16.44
CA ILE A 307 -3.71 -1.57 16.51
C ILE A 307 -3.00 -2.53 17.45
N THR A 308 -2.28 -3.50 16.89
CA THR A 308 -1.79 -4.65 17.68
C THR A 308 -0.33 -5.00 17.42
N SER A 309 0.39 -5.41 18.46
CA SER A 309 1.75 -5.95 18.34
C SER A 309 2.75 -5.01 17.66
N ASN A 310 2.54 -3.70 17.71
CA ASN A 310 3.49 -2.70 17.21
C ASN A 310 4.50 -2.32 18.31
N PHE A 311 5.66 -1.78 17.94
CA PHE A 311 6.58 -1.24 18.95
C PHE A 311 6.03 0.06 19.56
N ILE A 312 5.44 0.93 18.75
CA ILE A 312 4.59 2.04 19.19
C ILE A 312 3.26 1.90 18.46
N GLY A 313 2.13 1.92 19.17
CA GLY A 313 0.79 1.82 18.60
C GLY A 313 0.47 3.04 17.76
N VAL A 314 0.38 4.20 18.42
CA VAL A 314 0.16 5.51 17.81
C VAL A 314 1.21 6.51 18.33
N GLN A 315 1.77 7.29 17.42
CA GLN A 315 2.69 8.39 17.73
C GLN A 315 2.17 9.69 17.12
N PHE A 316 2.04 10.74 17.93
CA PHE A 316 1.64 12.08 17.50
C PHE A 316 2.79 13.06 17.68
N ASN A 317 3.07 13.86 16.65
CA ASN A 317 4.04 14.94 16.67
C ASN A 317 3.39 16.23 16.15
N LYS A 318 3.33 17.29 16.97
CA LYS A 318 2.74 18.59 16.60
C LYS A 318 1.35 18.46 15.92
N THR A 319 0.54 17.53 16.40
CA THR A 319 -0.71 17.09 15.78
C THR A 319 -1.85 17.42 16.73
N ASN A 320 -2.87 18.17 16.31
CA ASN A 320 -3.95 18.64 17.18
C ASN A 320 -5.30 18.62 16.47
N GLN A 321 -6.40 18.73 17.21
CA GLN A 321 -7.77 18.76 16.69
C GLN A 321 -8.21 17.45 15.99
N ASN A 322 -7.62 16.32 16.35
CA ASN A 322 -8.00 15.01 15.85
C ASN A 322 -8.86 14.26 16.87
N THR A 323 -9.63 13.27 16.39
CA THR A 323 -10.47 12.39 17.21
C THR A 323 -9.97 10.95 17.11
N VAL A 324 -9.68 10.32 18.25
CA VAL A 324 -9.23 8.92 18.34
C VAL A 324 -10.20 8.15 19.24
N THR A 325 -11.05 7.31 18.66
CA THR A 325 -12.15 6.65 19.40
C THR A 325 -12.42 5.21 18.99
N ASN A 326 -12.91 4.37 19.90
CA ASN A 326 -13.30 2.99 19.61
C ASN A 326 -12.20 2.11 18.98
N ASN A 327 -10.92 2.46 19.18
CA ASN A 327 -9.82 1.62 18.71
C ASN A 327 -9.45 0.56 19.76
N SER A 328 -8.85 -0.54 19.30
CA SER A 328 -8.35 -1.60 20.16
C SER A 328 -6.82 -1.65 20.10
N PHE A 329 -6.17 -1.22 21.17
CA PHE A 329 -4.73 -1.28 21.37
C PHE A 329 -4.38 -2.54 22.16
N ILE A 330 -3.70 -3.50 21.51
CA ILE A 330 -3.45 -4.83 22.10
C ILE A 330 -2.02 -5.28 21.82
N GLY A 331 -1.24 -5.55 22.87
CA GLY A 331 0.11 -6.10 22.78
C GLY A 331 1.12 -5.15 22.15
N ASN A 332 0.80 -3.85 22.08
CA ASN A 332 1.78 -2.85 21.68
C ASN A 332 2.77 -2.64 22.81
N VAL A 333 4.03 -2.39 22.46
CA VAL A 333 5.09 -2.17 23.44
C VAL A 333 4.91 -0.80 24.14
N ASN A 334 4.51 0.22 23.38
CA ASN A 334 3.93 1.47 23.87
C ASN A 334 2.66 1.74 23.05
N GLU A 335 1.51 2.02 23.65
CA GLU A 335 0.27 2.16 22.88
C GLU A 335 0.10 3.57 22.31
N LEU A 336 0.49 4.62 23.04
CA LEU A 336 0.31 6.03 22.63
C LEU A 336 1.46 6.93 23.10
N GLN A 337 2.02 7.67 22.16
CA GLN A 337 3.01 8.73 22.38
C GLN A 337 2.54 10.04 21.75
N ALA A 338 2.83 11.16 22.43
CA ALA A 338 2.42 12.48 21.97
C ALA A 338 3.47 13.55 22.34
N VAL A 339 3.87 14.37 21.36
CA VAL A 339 4.71 15.57 21.53
C VAL A 339 3.95 16.76 20.97
N ASP A 340 3.83 17.84 21.74
CA ASP A 340 3.12 19.08 21.34
C ASP A 340 1.71 18.84 20.76
N SER A 341 1.03 17.81 21.28
CA SER A 341 -0.20 17.25 20.70
C SER A 341 -1.33 17.14 21.73
N ILE A 342 -1.38 17.99 22.76
CA ILE A 342 -2.34 17.83 23.86
C ILE A 342 -3.80 18.14 23.50
N LYS A 343 -4.07 18.81 22.36
CA LYS A 343 -5.41 19.26 21.98
C LYS A 343 -6.11 18.27 21.03
N ASN A 344 -6.07 16.99 21.36
CA ASN A 344 -6.81 15.96 20.63
C ASN A 344 -7.91 15.36 21.51
N ASN A 345 -8.98 14.89 20.89
CA ASN A 345 -10.05 14.17 21.55
C ASN A 345 -9.77 12.66 21.51
N VAL A 346 -9.27 12.11 22.61
CA VAL A 346 -9.06 10.66 22.76
C VAL A 346 -10.09 10.15 23.74
N ASP A 347 -10.93 9.21 23.32
CA ASP A 347 -12.05 8.76 24.14
C ASP A 347 -12.53 7.37 23.73
N HIS A 348 -13.04 6.56 24.67
CA HIS A 348 -13.60 5.24 24.39
C HIS A 348 -12.67 4.32 23.59
N ASN A 349 -11.37 4.29 23.87
CA ASN A 349 -10.47 3.28 23.31
C ASN A 349 -10.21 2.16 24.32
N TYR A 350 -9.89 0.98 23.82
CA TYR A 350 -9.42 -0.12 24.65
C TYR A 350 -7.89 -0.16 24.66
N TRP A 351 -7.30 -0.09 25.85
CA TRP A 351 -5.85 -0.09 26.09
C TRP A 351 -5.47 -1.32 26.92
N ASP A 352 -4.83 -2.34 26.37
CA ASP A 352 -4.65 -3.61 27.09
C ASP A 352 -3.72 -3.49 28.30
N ALA A 353 -2.71 -2.61 28.24
CA ALA A 353 -1.73 -2.39 29.30
C ALA A 353 -2.25 -1.57 30.49
N SER A 354 -3.42 -0.92 30.35
CA SER A 354 -3.95 -0.03 31.38
C SER A 354 -4.58 -0.78 32.57
N MET A 355 -4.40 -0.23 33.77
CA MET A 355 -5.17 -0.66 34.94
C MET A 355 -6.62 -0.18 34.78
N LYS A 356 -7.57 -1.10 34.90
CA LYS A 356 -9.00 -0.80 34.70
C LYS A 356 -9.82 -1.10 35.94
N LEU A 357 -10.80 -0.26 36.21
CA LEU A 357 -11.79 -0.48 37.25
C LEU A 357 -13.14 0.03 36.76
N GLN A 358 -14.13 -0.85 36.68
CA GLN A 358 -15.48 -0.47 36.26
C GLN A 358 -16.33 -0.11 37.48
N GLN A 359 -17.06 1.00 37.38
CA GLN A 359 -18.15 1.34 38.31
C GLN A 359 -19.48 1.17 37.60
N GLY A 360 -20.40 0.39 38.17
CA GLY A 360 -21.70 0.12 37.54
C GLY A 360 -21.58 -0.70 36.25
N ASN A 361 -22.48 -0.44 35.29
CA ASN A 361 -22.62 -1.23 34.05
C ASN A 361 -22.29 -0.43 32.77
N GLU A 362 -21.48 0.62 32.86
CA GLU A 362 -21.23 1.55 31.75
C GLU A 362 -20.20 1.05 30.72
N GLY A 363 -19.50 -0.06 31.00
CA GLY A 363 -18.54 -0.66 30.06
C GLY A 363 -17.22 0.12 29.91
N THR A 364 -17.04 1.19 30.67
CA THR A 364 -15.84 2.02 30.73
C THR A 364 -15.12 1.90 32.09
N SER A 365 -13.85 2.25 32.11
CA SER A 365 -13.01 2.34 33.30
C SER A 365 -13.15 3.71 33.93
N ILE A 366 -13.25 3.77 35.27
CA ILE A 366 -13.18 5.03 36.03
C ILE A 366 -11.76 5.58 36.15
N PHE A 367 -10.76 4.80 35.77
CA PHE A 367 -9.38 5.26 35.66
C PHE A 367 -9.11 5.70 34.22
N PRO A 368 -8.65 6.94 34.00
CA PRO A 368 -8.27 7.40 32.68
C PRO A 368 -7.00 6.69 32.22
N TYR A 369 -6.82 6.64 30.91
CA TYR A 369 -5.55 6.28 30.30
C TYR A 369 -4.81 7.56 29.92
N ALA A 370 -3.52 7.64 30.22
CA ALA A 370 -2.68 8.77 29.83
C ALA A 370 -1.55 8.28 28.93
N ALA A 371 -1.31 9.00 27.84
CA ALA A 371 -0.12 8.79 27.00
C ALA A 371 1.14 8.81 27.88
N GLU A 372 2.17 8.04 27.53
CA GLU A 372 3.40 7.95 28.33
C GLU A 372 4.48 8.92 27.80
N PRO A 373 4.68 10.11 28.40
CA PRO A 373 5.67 11.07 27.93
C PRO A 373 7.09 10.74 28.39
N LEU A 374 7.28 10.06 29.53
CA LEU A 374 8.59 10.02 30.20
C LEU A 374 9.62 9.28 29.37
N TYR A 375 9.26 8.12 28.83
CA TYR A 375 10.19 7.34 28.03
C TYR A 375 10.58 8.08 26.75
N LEU A 376 9.64 8.79 26.14
CA LEU A 376 9.91 9.59 24.93
C LEU A 376 10.91 10.71 25.22
N LEU A 377 10.65 11.54 26.24
CA LEU A 377 11.53 12.62 26.68
C LEU A 377 12.95 12.13 26.97
N LEU A 378 13.09 10.98 27.63
CA LEU A 378 14.40 10.39 27.92
C LEU A 378 15.14 9.94 26.66
N THR A 379 14.42 9.32 25.72
CA THR A 379 15.03 8.79 24.50
C THR A 379 15.25 9.82 23.40
N GLU A 380 14.57 10.96 23.47
CA GLU A 380 14.76 12.08 22.55
C GLU A 380 16.16 12.69 22.70
N ASP A 381 16.52 13.08 23.93
CA ASP A 381 17.84 13.64 24.23
C ASP A 381 18.96 12.58 24.18
N THR A 382 18.65 11.33 24.57
CA THR A 382 19.63 10.24 24.65
C THR A 382 19.06 8.94 24.09
N PRO A 383 19.18 8.69 22.77
CA PRO A 383 18.63 7.49 22.12
C PRO A 383 19.10 6.16 22.73
N ALA A 384 20.30 6.13 23.32
CA ALA A 384 20.83 4.96 24.01
C ALA A 384 19.97 4.48 25.19
N TYR A 385 19.11 5.34 25.75
CA TYR A 385 18.17 4.95 26.80
C TYR A 385 17.10 3.95 26.33
N GLN A 386 16.96 3.75 25.02
CA GLN A 386 16.11 2.69 24.49
C GLN A 386 16.51 1.29 24.96
N LEU A 387 17.79 1.08 25.34
CA LEU A 387 18.28 -0.17 25.92
C LEU A 387 17.64 -0.52 27.28
N PHE A 388 17.10 0.48 27.98
CA PHE A 388 16.47 0.30 29.29
C PHE A 388 14.96 0.15 29.20
N PHE A 389 14.40 -0.03 28.00
CA PHE A 389 12.99 -0.28 27.79
C PHE A 389 12.48 -1.41 28.71
N ASP A 390 11.40 -1.13 29.44
CA ASP A 390 10.77 -2.03 30.42
C ASP A 390 11.72 -2.60 31.49
N SER A 391 12.88 -1.96 31.69
CA SER A 391 13.73 -2.29 32.82
C SER A 391 13.03 -1.86 34.12
N PRO A 392 13.24 -2.60 35.24
CA PRO A 392 12.67 -2.23 36.53
C PRO A 392 12.98 -0.79 36.95
N GLY A 393 14.13 -0.25 36.51
CA GLY A 393 14.53 1.13 36.76
C GLY A 393 13.61 2.16 36.10
N ILE A 394 13.20 1.92 34.85
CA ILE A 394 12.25 2.79 34.14
C ILE A 394 10.87 2.73 34.80
N THR A 395 10.41 1.55 35.22
CA THR A 395 9.14 1.41 35.94
C THR A 395 9.12 2.24 37.23
N VAL A 396 10.21 2.21 38.01
CA VAL A 396 10.35 3.04 39.21
C VAL A 396 10.42 4.52 38.86
N LEU A 397 11.16 4.89 37.81
CA LEU A 397 11.29 6.28 37.36
C LEU A 397 9.93 6.86 36.96
N LYS A 398 9.10 6.10 36.22
CA LYS A 398 7.72 6.46 35.86
C LYS A 398 6.85 6.69 37.09
N ALA A 399 6.98 5.86 38.12
CA ALA A 399 6.23 6.05 39.37
C ALA A 399 6.64 7.32 40.13
N LEU A 400 7.89 7.77 39.99
CA LEU A 400 8.42 8.98 40.64
C LEU A 400 8.14 10.26 39.86
N PHE A 401 8.26 10.21 38.53
CA PHE A 401 8.06 11.35 37.63
C PHE A 401 6.62 11.38 37.12
N LYS A 402 5.72 11.91 37.94
CA LYS A 402 4.35 12.23 37.51
C LYS A 402 4.37 13.50 36.68
N VAL A 403 4.08 13.39 35.39
CA VAL A 403 3.75 14.55 34.56
C VAL A 403 2.35 15.02 34.95
N PRO A 404 2.12 16.33 35.16
CA PRO A 404 0.78 16.83 35.48
C PRO A 404 -0.22 16.46 34.38
N ALA A 405 -1.43 16.05 34.80
CA ALA A 405 -2.47 15.55 33.92
C ALA A 405 -2.82 16.54 32.79
N GLU A 406 -2.80 17.84 33.10
CA GLU A 406 -3.08 18.93 32.16
C GLU A 406 -2.09 19.04 30.99
N ASN A 407 -0.94 18.37 31.07
CA ASN A 407 0.12 18.42 30.05
C ASN A 407 0.25 17.11 29.26
N VAL A 408 -0.69 16.17 29.45
CA VAL A 408 -0.65 14.85 28.81
C VAL A 408 -1.96 14.58 28.10
N MET A 409 -1.90 13.99 26.92
CA MET A 409 -3.08 13.49 26.21
C MET A 409 -3.68 12.30 26.96
N GLN A 410 -4.99 12.31 27.19
CA GLN A 410 -5.68 11.28 27.98
C GLN A 410 -6.96 10.81 27.31
N ASP A 411 -7.29 9.54 27.55
CA ASP A 411 -8.60 8.95 27.34
C ASP A 411 -9.31 8.89 28.70
N GLU A 412 -10.35 9.69 28.86
CA GLU A 412 -11.11 9.83 30.12
C GLU A 412 -12.08 8.66 30.34
N ASN A 413 -12.52 7.99 29.27
CA ASN A 413 -13.45 6.88 29.34
C ASN A 413 -12.92 5.60 28.65
N PRO A 414 -11.77 5.03 29.08
CA PRO A 414 -11.24 3.81 28.48
C PRO A 414 -12.25 2.66 28.50
N LEU A 415 -12.37 1.91 27.42
CA LEU A 415 -13.24 0.75 27.35
C LEU A 415 -12.71 -0.42 28.19
N MET A 416 -13.63 -1.16 28.82
CA MET A 416 -13.32 -2.38 29.58
C MET A 416 -13.02 -3.59 28.68
N THR A 417 -13.56 -3.60 27.47
CA THR A 417 -13.42 -4.69 26.50
C THR A 417 -13.07 -4.14 25.12
N PRO A 418 -12.25 -4.85 24.31
CA PRO A 418 -11.90 -4.38 22.98
C PRO A 418 -13.13 -4.31 22.07
N PRO A 419 -13.44 -3.15 21.45
CA PRO A 419 -14.51 -3.04 20.46
C PRO A 419 -14.19 -3.81 19.16
N VAL A 420 -12.91 -4.00 18.86
CA VAL A 420 -12.42 -4.76 17.71
C VAL A 420 -11.43 -5.83 18.21
N GLN A 421 -11.67 -7.08 17.87
CA GLN A 421 -10.82 -8.19 18.29
C GLN A 421 -9.87 -8.59 17.15
N PRO A 422 -8.66 -9.06 17.44
CA PRO A 422 -7.87 -9.79 16.46
C PRO A 422 -8.69 -10.97 15.93
N ASP A 423 -8.60 -11.21 14.62
CA ASP A 423 -9.16 -12.44 14.04
C ASP A 423 -8.63 -13.63 14.84
N GLY A 424 -9.57 -14.50 15.22
CA GLY A 424 -9.37 -15.58 16.18
C GLY A 424 -8.47 -16.70 15.67
N ASP A 425 -7.21 -16.41 15.36
CA ASP A 425 -6.14 -17.39 15.47
C ASP A 425 -5.86 -17.57 16.96
N GLY A 426 -6.68 -18.42 17.58
CA GLY A 426 -6.54 -18.78 18.98
C GLY A 426 -5.07 -19.04 19.31
N PHE A 427 -4.59 -18.39 20.37
CA PHE A 427 -3.22 -18.43 20.87
C PHE A 427 -2.58 -19.80 20.62
N ASN A 428 -1.75 -19.90 19.58
CA ASN A 428 -1.17 -21.18 19.20
C ASN A 428 -0.05 -21.46 20.21
N LEU A 429 -0.35 -22.22 21.26
CA LEU A 429 0.54 -22.49 22.39
C LEU A 429 1.90 -23.05 21.94
N LEU A 430 1.95 -23.75 20.80
CA LEU A 430 3.13 -24.46 20.33
C LEU A 430 4.30 -23.52 19.93
N PRO A 431 4.14 -22.53 19.03
CA PRO A 431 5.21 -21.58 18.73
C PRO A 431 5.60 -20.69 19.91
N PHE A 432 4.66 -20.36 20.80
CA PHE A 432 4.96 -19.60 22.03
C PHE A 432 5.85 -20.40 22.98
N ILE A 433 5.46 -21.65 23.27
CA ILE A 433 6.24 -22.58 24.09
C ILE A 433 7.64 -22.80 23.48
N LEU A 434 7.73 -22.95 22.16
CA LEU A 434 9.00 -23.13 21.46
C LEU A 434 9.93 -21.93 21.62
N LYS A 435 9.42 -20.69 21.48
CA LYS A 435 10.18 -19.46 21.70
C LYS A 435 10.67 -19.34 23.15
N VAL A 436 9.84 -19.69 24.13
CA VAL A 436 10.23 -19.71 25.54
C VAL A 436 11.36 -20.72 25.79
N PHE A 437 11.25 -21.95 25.28
CA PHE A 437 12.31 -22.96 25.42
C PHE A 437 13.63 -22.55 24.75
N ILE A 438 13.56 -21.93 23.56
CA ILE A 438 14.74 -21.40 22.87
C ILE A 438 15.39 -20.29 23.71
N GLY A 439 14.59 -19.37 24.27
CA GLY A 439 15.07 -18.32 25.17
C GLY A 439 15.81 -18.88 26.39
N PHE A 440 15.21 -19.85 27.10
CA PHE A 440 15.88 -20.55 28.21
C PHE A 440 17.17 -21.26 27.77
N GLY A 441 17.19 -21.84 26.57
CA GLY A 441 18.38 -22.44 25.97
C GLY A 441 19.54 -21.44 25.86
N PHE A 442 19.27 -20.25 25.33
CA PHE A 442 20.28 -19.19 25.23
C PHE A 442 20.76 -18.69 26.60
N THR A 443 19.86 -18.56 27.58
CA THR A 443 20.24 -18.17 28.96
C THR A 443 21.16 -19.21 29.60
N ILE A 444 20.85 -20.50 29.45
CA ILE A 444 21.68 -21.59 29.99
C ILE A 444 23.06 -21.64 29.31
N ILE A 445 23.11 -21.44 28.00
CA ILE A 445 24.38 -21.35 27.24
C ILE A 445 25.19 -20.15 27.71
N GLY A 446 24.57 -18.98 27.89
CA GLY A 446 25.20 -17.77 28.42
C GLY A 446 25.79 -17.99 29.81
N ILE A 447 25.04 -18.61 30.73
CA ILE A 447 25.52 -18.95 32.08
C ILE A 447 26.70 -19.94 32.02
N LYS A 448 26.64 -20.97 31.15
CA LYS A 448 27.74 -21.92 30.97
C LYS A 448 29.00 -21.23 30.45
N LEU A 449 28.88 -20.37 29.44
CA LEU A 449 30.00 -19.61 28.86
C LEU A 449 30.61 -18.62 29.86
N PHE A 450 29.78 -17.97 30.68
CA PHE A 450 30.24 -17.10 31.76
C PHE A 450 31.02 -17.88 32.83
N ASN A 451 30.54 -19.07 33.20
CA ASN A 451 31.19 -19.93 34.19
C ASN A 451 32.47 -20.61 33.67
N THR A 452 32.55 -20.98 32.39
CA THR A 452 33.80 -21.50 31.81
C THR A 452 34.87 -20.43 31.71
N ARG A 453 34.54 -19.17 31.35
CA ARG A 453 35.52 -18.06 31.40
C ARG A 453 36.08 -17.80 32.79
N ARG A 454 35.32 -18.07 33.85
CA ARG A 454 35.77 -17.90 35.25
C ARG A 454 36.73 -19.00 35.73
N LYS A 455 36.77 -20.15 35.06
CA LYS A 455 37.70 -21.26 35.36
C LYS A 455 39.08 -21.12 34.70
N TYR A 456 39.25 -20.17 33.78
CA TYR A 456 40.51 -19.89 33.07
C TYR A 456 41.13 -18.54 33.48
N LYS A 457 40.75 -17.99 34.64
CA LYS A 457 41.42 -16.86 35.28
C LYS A 457 42.10 -17.30 36.57
#